data_AF-F0G842-F1
#
_entry.id   AF-F0G842-F1
#
_cell.length_a   1.000
_cell.length_b   1.000
_cell.length_c   1.000
_cell.angle_alpha   90.00
_cell.angle_beta   90.00
_cell.angle_gamma   90.00
#
_symmetry.space_group_name_H-M   'P 1'
#
loop_
_entity.id
_entity.type
_entity.pdbx_description
1 polymer ?
#
loop_
_entity_poly.entity_id
_entity_poly.type
_entity_poly.pdbx_seq_one_letter_code
_entity_poly.pdbx_strand_id
1 'polypeptide(L)' 'MARNDSTHSVATRAIDWPAASHAAQAAAQAAERLGVRVNVAVVDAGGLLAAFVRMPGAPLHSIDIAIDKAYTAA' A
#
# COMPACT_ATOMS: atom_id res chain seq x y z
N MET A 1 -24.20 -6.18 41.06
CA MET A 1 -23.69 -6.72 39.79
C MET A 1 -23.40 -5.56 38.85
N ALA A 2 -22.21 -4.96 38.94
CA ALA A 2 -21.84 -3.79 38.15
C ALA A 2 -21.56 -4.21 36.70
N ARG A 3 -22.16 -3.53 35.72
CA ARG A 3 -21.93 -3.79 34.30
C ARG A 3 -20.55 -3.26 33.92
N ASN A 4 -19.66 -4.15 33.51
CA ASN A 4 -18.35 -3.80 32.98
C ASN A 4 -18.51 -3.35 31.52
N ASP A 5 -18.79 -2.06 31.31
CA ASP A 5 -18.98 -1.46 29.98
C ASP A 5 -17.73 -0.67 29.55
N SER A 6 -16.55 -1.27 29.70
CA SER A 6 -15.31 -0.66 29.24
C SER A 6 -15.03 -1.08 27.80
N THR A 7 -15.63 -0.35 26.86
CA THR A 7 -15.27 -0.45 25.44
C THR A 7 -13.84 0.08 25.27
N HIS A 8 -12.90 -0.82 24.97
CA HIS A 8 -11.48 -0.51 24.75
C HIS A 8 -11.17 -0.45 23.24
N SER A 9 -11.82 0.47 22.52
CA SER A 9 -11.53 0.73 21.11
C SER A 9 -10.96 2.12 20.91
N VAL A 10 -10.15 2.27 19.86
CA VAL A 10 -9.61 3.55 19.40
C VAL A 10 -9.81 3.67 17.91
N ALA A 11 -10.08 4.88 17.43
CA ALA A 11 -10.14 5.16 16.00
C ALA A 11 -8.73 5.24 15.42
N THR A 12 -8.53 4.65 14.24
CA THR A 12 -7.28 4.75 13.47
C THR A 12 -7.55 5.42 12.13
N ARG A 13 -6.60 6.23 11.67
CA ARG A 13 -6.63 6.77 10.32
C ARG A 13 -6.07 5.72 9.36
N ALA A 14 -6.81 5.43 8.30
CA ALA A 14 -6.37 4.56 7.23
C ALA A 14 -6.30 5.35 5.92
N ILE A 15 -5.36 4.98 5.05
CA ILE A 15 -5.35 5.48 3.68
C ILE A 15 -6.59 4.92 2.96
N ASP A 16 -7.35 5.79 2.29
CA ASP A 16 -8.52 5.36 1.55
C ASP A 16 -8.13 4.88 0.13
N TRP A 17 -9.04 4.15 -0.51
CA TRP A 17 -8.76 3.55 -1.82
C TRP A 17 -8.41 4.60 -2.90
N PRO A 18 -9.02 5.82 -2.96
CA PRO A 18 -8.62 6.83 -3.93
C PRO A 18 -7.20 7.34 -3.68
N ALA A 19 -6.82 7.63 -2.43
CA ALA A 19 -5.47 8.10 -2.11
C ALA A 19 -4.42 7.02 -2.39
N ALA A 20 -4.66 5.77 -2.01
CA ALA A 20 -3.75 4.65 -2.30
C ALA A 20 -3.58 4.44 -3.82
N SER A 21 -4.68 4.49 -4.57
CA SER A 21 -4.65 4.40 -6.04
C SER A 21 -3.88 5.55 -6.67
N HIS A 22 -4.09 6.77 -6.20
CA HIS A 22 -3.38 7.96 -6.69
C HIS A 22 -1.87 7.87 -6.40
N ALA A 23 -1.48 7.44 -5.21
CA ALA A 23 -0.07 7.25 -4.85
C ALA A 23 0.60 6.20 -5.77
N ALA A 24 -0.05 5.06 -6.00
CA ALA A 24 0.47 4.02 -6.89
C ALA A 24 0.60 4.51 -8.34
N GLN A 25 -0.38 5.26 -8.83
CA GLN A 25 -0.35 5.87 -10.17
C GLN A 25 0.77 6.89 -10.31
N ALA A 26 0.94 7.79 -9.33
CA ALA A 26 2.00 8.80 -9.36
C ALA A 26 3.40 8.17 -9.38
N ALA A 27 3.61 7.09 -8.64
CA ALA A 27 4.85 6.31 -8.67
C ALA A 27 5.08 5.63 -10.04
N ALA A 28 4.05 5.03 -10.64
CA ALA A 28 4.15 4.45 -11.98
C ALA A 28 4.48 5.51 -13.04
N GLN A 29 3.85 6.69 -13.00
CA GLN A 29 4.16 7.81 -13.89
C GLN A 29 5.59 8.32 -13.68
N ALA A 30 6.10 8.31 -12.44
CA ALA A 30 7.50 8.67 -12.17
C ALA A 30 8.47 7.66 -12.79
N ALA A 31 8.18 6.36 -12.68
CA ALA A 31 8.95 5.31 -13.32
C ALA A 31 8.96 5.45 -14.85
N GLU A 32 7.82 5.82 -15.47
CA GLU A 32 7.76 6.10 -16.91
C GLU A 32 8.68 7.25 -17.31
N ARG A 33 8.68 8.36 -16.56
CA ARG A 33 9.60 9.49 -16.81
C ARG A 33 11.08 9.10 -16.66
N LEU A 34 11.39 8.13 -15.82
CA LEU A 34 12.74 7.59 -15.63
C LEU A 34 13.10 6.52 -16.67
N GLY A 35 12.17 6.11 -17.53
CA GLY A 35 12.40 5.06 -18.53
C GLY A 35 12.51 3.65 -17.94
N VAL A 36 11.99 3.41 -16.73
CA VAL A 36 12.04 2.10 -16.06
C VAL A 36 10.64 1.49 -15.92
N ARG A 37 10.58 0.16 -15.78
CA ARG A 37 9.33 -0.59 -15.54
C ARG A 37 9.40 -1.24 -14.16
N VAL A 38 8.42 -0.94 -13.30
CA VAL A 38 8.40 -1.36 -11.89
C VAL A 38 7.06 -1.96 -11.49
N ASN A 39 7.06 -2.71 -10.39
CA ASN A 39 5.86 -3.00 -9.61
C ASN A 39 5.79 -2.00 -8.46
N VAL A 40 4.59 -1.51 -8.16
CA VAL A 40 4.34 -0.54 -7.08
C VAL A 40 3.31 -1.13 -6.14
N ALA A 41 3.63 -1.19 -4.85
CA ALA A 41 2.70 -1.58 -3.80
C ALA A 41 2.52 -0.43 -2.81
N VAL A 42 1.30 -0.22 -2.37
CA VAL A 42 0.93 0.69 -1.28
C VAL A 42 0.21 -0.13 -0.23
N VAL A 43 0.63 -0.02 1.02
CA VAL A 43 -0.01 -0.66 2.16
C VAL A 43 -0.56 0.39 3.12
N ASP A 44 -1.53 0.01 3.94
CA ASP A 44 -1.99 0.83 5.07
C ASP A 44 -1.12 0.61 6.33
N ALA A 45 -1.43 1.32 7.41
CA ALA A 45 -0.74 1.20 8.69
C ALA A 45 -0.92 -0.16 9.39
N GLY A 46 -1.84 -1.01 8.91
CA GLY A 46 -1.98 -2.40 9.34
C GLY A 46 -1.10 -3.36 8.54
N GLY A 47 -0.30 -2.85 7.59
CA GLY A 47 0.49 -3.66 6.67
C GLY A 47 -0.35 -4.35 5.59
N LEU A 48 -1.61 -3.96 5.41
CA LEU A 48 -2.49 -4.58 4.42
C LEU A 48 -2.37 -3.86 3.09
N LEU A 49 -2.33 -4.63 2.00
CA LEU A 49 -2.23 -4.11 0.64
C LEU A 49 -3.45 -3.25 0.30
N ALA A 50 -3.22 -1.96 0.08
CA ALA A 50 -4.25 -0.98 -0.23
C ALA A 50 -4.34 -0.66 -1.74
N ALA A 51 -3.20 -0.69 -2.45
CA ALA A 51 -3.17 -0.58 -3.91
C ALA A 51 -1.94 -1.27 -4.49
N PHE A 52 -2.06 -1.73 -5.74
CA PHE A 52 -0.96 -2.34 -6.47
C PHE A 52 -1.01 -2.02 -7.96
N VAL A 53 0.14 -1.72 -8.54
CA VAL A 53 0.31 -1.52 -9.98
C VAL A 53 1.44 -2.41 -10.49
N ARG A 54 1.14 -3.22 -11.50
CA ARG A 54 2.14 -3.96 -12.28
C ARG A 54 2.30 -3.33 -13.64
N MET A 55 3.44 -2.68 -13.88
CA MET A 55 3.76 -2.18 -15.21
C MET A 55 4.12 -3.36 -16.14
N PRO A 56 3.57 -3.42 -17.37
CA PRO A 56 4.04 -4.36 -18.37
C PRO A 56 5.56 -4.24 -18.57
N GLY A 57 6.26 -5.38 -18.56
CA GLY A 57 7.72 -5.43 -18.68
C GLY A 57 8.50 -5.21 -17.37
N ALA A 58 7.84 -4.97 -16.24
CA ALA A 58 8.49 -4.98 -14.94
C ALA A 58 8.99 -6.41 -14.59
N PRO A 59 10.11 -6.57 -13.86
CA PRO A 59 10.61 -7.90 -13.48
C PRO A 59 9.56 -8.70 -12.72
N LEU A 60 9.25 -9.92 -13.17
CA LEU A 60 8.19 -10.76 -12.59
C LEU A 60 8.38 -11.01 -11.09
N HIS A 61 9.60 -11.37 -10.69
CA HIS A 61 9.95 -11.62 -9.28
C HIS A 61 9.84 -10.38 -8.39
N SER A 62 9.72 -9.18 -8.97
CA SER A 62 9.61 -7.95 -8.18
C SER A 62 8.20 -7.63 -7.69
N ILE A 63 7.20 -8.48 -7.97
CA ILE A 63 5.83 -8.34 -7.44
C ILE A 63 5.86 -8.48 -5.92
N ASP A 64 6.29 -9.65 -5.42
CA ASP A 64 6.31 -9.93 -3.98
C ASP A 64 7.32 -9.02 -3.28
N ILE A 65 8.47 -8.74 -3.92
CA ILE A 65 9.47 -7.80 -3.38
C ILE A 65 8.87 -6.40 -3.15
N ALA A 66 8.01 -5.91 -4.05
CA ALA A 66 7.38 -4.60 -3.88
C ALA A 66 6.41 -4.61 -2.69
N ILE A 67 5.64 -5.68 -2.54
CA ILE A 67 4.70 -5.88 -1.44
C ILE A 67 5.45 -5.98 -0.11
N ASP A 68 6.49 -6.81 -0.02
CA ASP A 68 7.30 -7.01 1.19
C ASP A 68 7.99 -5.72 1.63
N LYS A 69 8.51 -4.95 0.66
CA LYS A 69 9.10 -3.63 0.95
C LYS A 69 8.08 -2.65 1.50
N ALA A 70 6.88 -2.61 0.92
CA ALA A 70 5.82 -1.73 1.39
C ALA A 70 5.37 -2.14 2.81
N TYR A 71 5.15 -3.44 3.05
CA TYR A 71 4.82 -3.99 4.37
C TYR A 71 5.87 -3.63 5.44
N THR A 72 7.16 -3.78 5.12
CA THR A 72 8.25 -3.48 6.05
C THR A 72 8.37 -1.99 6.37
N ALA A 73 7.94 -1.12 5.45
CA ALA A 73 8.08 0.33 5.57
C ALA A 73 6.93 1.01 6.34
N ALA A 74 5.77 0.36 6.44
CA ALA A 74 4.58 0.88 7.11
C ALA A 74 4.67 0.73 8.63
#